data_AF-A0A3A5B0U1-F1
#
_entry.id   AF-A0A3A5B0U1-F1
#
_cell.length_a   1.000
_cell.length_b   1.000
_cell.length_c   1.000
_cell.angle_alpha   90.00
_cell.angle_beta   90.00
_cell.angle_gamma   90.00
#
_symmetry.space_group_name_H-M   'P 1'
#
loop_
_entity.id
_entity.type
_entity.pdbx_description
1 polymer ?
#
loop_
_entity_poly.entity_id
_entity_poly.type
_entity_poly.pdbx_seq_one_letter_code
_entity_poly.pdbx_strand_id
1 'polypeptide(L)'
;MRAHDEDSANFMQSMAEILAAYHQTVSPIQEIKTPLIILARAANGTVLIPFPLDYGVWTMRAQRIVKNTLAGYKTPGGTPAKFEFWVTGAVSPLARKQLEAQGIKVTEHVDRRIGMMD
;
A
#
# COMPACT_ATOMS: atom_id res chain seq x y z
N MET A 1 -15.71 5.18 0.39
CA MET A 1 -15.40 4.91 1.80
C MET A 1 -15.93 6.09 2.61
N ARG A 2 -16.72 5.87 3.66
CA ARG A 2 -17.15 6.92 4.60
C ARG A 2 -16.55 6.55 5.97
N ALA A 3 -15.95 7.49 6.67
CA ALA A 3 -15.54 7.27 8.05
C ALA A 3 -16.80 7.24 8.93
N HIS A 4 -16.93 6.21 9.75
CA HIS A 4 -18.06 6.05 10.66
C HIS A 4 -17.69 6.38 12.12
N ASP A 5 -16.39 6.51 12.38
CA ASP A 5 -15.76 6.82 13.66
C ASP A 5 -14.42 7.53 13.41
N GLU A 6 -13.83 8.04 14.49
CA GLU A 6 -12.56 8.76 14.49
C GLU A 6 -11.40 7.88 14.01
N ASP A 7 -11.34 6.61 14.42
CA ASP A 7 -10.32 5.66 13.99
C ASP A 7 -10.32 5.47 12.47
N SER A 8 -11.49 5.35 11.87
CA SER A 8 -11.66 5.25 10.42
C SER A 8 -11.29 6.55 9.71
N ALA A 9 -11.53 7.71 10.33
CA ALA A 9 -11.14 9.01 9.78
C ALA A 9 -9.61 9.14 9.77
N ASN A 10 -8.96 8.81 10.89
CA ASN A 10 -7.50 8.82 11.03
C ASN A 10 -6.85 7.85 10.03
N PHE A 11 -7.38 6.64 9.90
CA PHE A 11 -6.90 5.67 8.91
C PHE A 11 -6.99 6.23 7.47
N MET A 12 -8.09 6.90 7.12
CA MET A 12 -8.24 7.52 5.80
C MET A 12 -7.31 8.70 5.58
N GLN A 13 -7.11 9.52 6.62
CA GLN A 13 -6.18 10.65 6.57
C GLN A 13 -4.74 10.16 6.36
N SER A 14 -4.25 9.23 7.19
CA SER A 14 -2.89 8.69 7.04
C SER A 14 -2.70 8.05 5.67
N MET A 15 -3.71 7.37 5.13
CA MET A 15 -3.64 6.81 3.77
C MET A 15 -3.54 7.89 2.69
N ALA A 16 -4.29 9.00 2.83
CA ALA A 16 -4.19 10.15 1.92
C ALA A 16 -2.82 10.82 2.00
N GLU A 17 -2.23 10.92 3.19
CA GLU A 17 -0.88 11.46 3.40
C GLU A 17 0.19 10.57 2.74
N ILE A 18 0.11 9.24 2.86
CA ILE A 18 1.00 8.31 2.13
C ILE A 18 0.90 8.56 0.61
N LEU A 19 -0.32 8.64 0.08
CA LEU A 19 -0.57 8.88 -1.34
C LEU A 19 0.05 10.21 -1.81
N ALA A 20 -0.19 11.29 -1.05
CA ALA A 20 0.34 12.61 -1.35
C ALA A 20 1.87 12.63 -1.34
N ALA A 21 2.49 12.07 -0.30
CA ALA A 21 3.94 12.02 -0.20
C ALA A 21 4.57 11.18 -1.31
N TYR A 22 4.00 10.01 -1.64
CA TYR A 22 4.49 9.19 -2.75
C TYR A 22 4.40 9.94 -4.08
N HIS A 23 3.27 10.60 -4.34
CA HIS A 23 3.06 11.41 -5.54
C HIS A 23 4.13 12.50 -5.69
N GLN A 24 4.49 13.16 -4.59
CA GLN A 24 5.43 14.28 -4.56
C GLN A 24 6.89 13.85 -4.61
N THR A 25 7.25 12.74 -3.96
CA THR A 25 8.66 12.38 -3.71
C THR A 25 9.17 11.19 -4.50
N VAL A 26 8.27 10.31 -4.98
CA VAL A 26 8.65 9.10 -5.70
C VAL A 26 8.24 9.17 -7.17
N SER A 27 6.93 9.28 -7.44
CA SER A 27 6.42 9.39 -8.81
C SER A 27 4.95 9.81 -8.80
N PRO A 28 4.52 10.71 -9.71
CA PRO A 28 3.13 11.15 -9.78
C PRO A 28 2.15 9.98 -9.94
N ILE A 29 1.17 9.91 -9.06
CA ILE A 29 0.04 8.96 -9.15
C ILE A 29 -0.86 9.36 -10.31
N GLN A 30 -1.18 8.39 -11.18
CA GLN A 30 -2.00 8.56 -12.39
C GLN A 30 -3.36 7.87 -12.30
N GLU A 31 -3.50 6.84 -11.47
CA GLU A 31 -4.74 6.08 -11.31
C GLU A 31 -4.85 5.55 -9.89
N ILE A 32 -6.01 5.69 -9.27
CA ILE A 32 -6.34 5.04 -8.00
C ILE A 32 -7.50 4.09 -8.26
N LYS A 33 -7.32 2.82 -7.88
CA LYS A 33 -8.37 1.80 -7.86
C LYS A 33 -8.68 1.45 -6.42
N THR A 34 -9.97 1.29 -6.13
CA THR A 34 -10.46 0.95 -4.78
C THR A 34 -11.25 -0.37 -4.79
N PRO A 35 -10.59 -1.52 -5.07
CA PRO A 35 -11.17 -2.83 -4.78
C PRO A 35 -11.19 -3.05 -3.26
N LEU A 36 -10.85 -4.25 -2.78
CA LEU A 36 -10.78 -4.53 -1.33
C LEU A 36 -9.71 -3.68 -0.60
N ILE A 37 -8.61 -3.35 -1.28
CA ILE A 37 -7.53 -2.48 -0.78
C ILE A 37 -7.24 -1.41 -1.83
N ILE A 38 -6.79 -0.23 -1.41
CA ILE A 38 -6.43 0.83 -2.36
C ILE A 38 -5.16 0.45 -3.13
N LEU A 39 -5.20 0.63 -4.44
CA LEU A 39 -4.07 0.45 -5.35
C LEU A 39 -3.87 1.73 -6.14
N ALA A 40 -2.70 2.36 -6.01
CA ALA A 40 -2.36 3.59 -6.71
C ALA A 40 -1.25 3.35 -7.73
N ARG A 41 -1.55 3.48 -9.02
CA ARG A 41 -0.55 3.38 -10.08
C ARG A 41 0.12 4.73 -10.28
N ALA A 42 1.44 4.73 -10.23
CA ALA A 42 2.27 5.89 -10.54
C ALA A 42 2.77 5.88 -11.98
N ALA A 43 3.24 7.04 -12.46
CA ALA A 43 3.73 7.24 -13.82
C ALA A 43 4.91 6.33 -14.19
N ASN A 44 5.72 5.92 -13.21
CA ASN A 44 6.82 4.97 -13.39
C ASN A 44 6.37 3.49 -13.49
N GLY A 45 5.06 3.22 -13.47
CA GLY A 45 4.49 1.87 -13.55
C GLY A 45 4.42 1.11 -12.23
N THR A 46 4.91 1.69 -11.12
CA THR A 46 4.77 1.11 -9.79
C THR A 46 3.32 1.22 -9.30
N VAL A 47 2.84 0.18 -8.63
CA VAL A 47 1.56 0.14 -7.94
C VAL A 47 1.82 0.18 -6.44
N LEU A 48 1.48 1.32 -5.84
CA LEU A 48 1.54 1.53 -4.42
C LEU A 48 0.30 0.94 -3.74
N ILE A 49 0.52 0.23 -2.65
CA ILE A 49 -0.47 -0.21 -1.68
C ILE A 49 -0.22 0.60 -0.38
N PRO A 50 -0.92 1.72 -0.18
CA PRO A 50 -0.78 2.53 1.02
C PRO A 50 -1.67 1.95 2.14
N PHE A 51 -1.06 1.39 3.19
CA PHE A 51 -1.82 0.70 4.23
C PHE A 51 -1.30 1.12 5.62
N PRO A 52 -1.86 2.20 6.21
CA PRO A 52 -1.41 2.71 7.50
C PRO A 52 -1.78 1.71 8.61
N LEU A 53 -0.77 1.04 9.17
CA LEU A 53 -0.92 0.01 10.18
C LEU A 53 0.30 0.02 11.10
N ASP A 54 0.10 -0.24 12.40
CA ASP A 54 1.19 -0.25 13.37
C ASP A 54 2.04 -1.52 13.29
N TYR A 55 1.39 -2.67 13.11
CA TYR A 55 2.10 -3.94 12.94
C TYR A 55 1.35 -4.98 12.10
N GLY A 56 1.99 -5.45 11.03
CA GLY A 56 1.40 -6.37 10.05
C GLY A 56 1.91 -7.79 10.21
N VAL A 57 1.01 -8.76 10.44
CA VAL A 57 1.38 -10.18 10.57
C VAL A 57 0.90 -11.01 9.39
N TRP A 58 1.66 -12.05 9.05
CA TRP A 58 1.26 -12.98 7.98
C TRP A 58 0.22 -13.96 8.48
N THR A 59 -0.91 -14.02 7.78
CA THR A 59 -1.99 -14.96 8.06
C THR A 59 -2.49 -15.57 6.76
N MET A 60 -3.28 -16.65 6.86
CA MET A 60 -3.97 -17.22 5.69
C MET A 60 -4.89 -16.21 5.00
N ARG A 61 -5.48 -15.28 5.77
CA ARG A 61 -6.29 -14.18 5.22
C ARG A 61 -5.42 -13.20 4.43
N ALA A 62 -4.29 -12.78 4.99
CA ALA A 62 -3.34 -11.91 4.29
C ALA A 62 -2.85 -12.54 2.98
N GLN A 63 -2.48 -13.82 3.01
CA GLN A 63 -2.07 -14.56 1.82
C GLN A 63 -3.14 -14.53 0.71
N ARG A 64 -4.41 -14.76 1.07
CA ARG A 64 -5.52 -14.73 0.11
C ARG A 64 -5.71 -13.34 -0.51
N ILE A 65 -5.63 -12.30 0.31
CA ILE A 65 -5.77 -10.90 -0.15
C ILE A 65 -4.63 -10.57 -1.12
N VAL A 66 -3.39 -10.90 -0.78
CA VAL A 66 -2.22 -10.65 -1.65
C VAL A 66 -2.38 -11.37 -2.99
N LYS A 67 -2.67 -12.68 -2.97
CA LYS A 67 -2.86 -13.45 -4.21
C LYS A 67 -3.96 -12.87 -5.10
N ASN A 68 -5.11 -12.55 -4.51
CA ASN A 68 -6.24 -11.98 -5.26
C ASN A 68 -5.91 -10.59 -5.84
N THR A 69 -5.16 -9.78 -5.09
CA THR A 69 -4.71 -8.46 -5.54
C THR A 69 -3.80 -8.59 -6.75
N LEU A 70 -2.76 -9.43 -6.66
CA LEU A 70 -1.80 -9.62 -7.74
C LEU A 70 -2.44 -10.22 -8.99
N ALA A 71 -3.30 -11.24 -8.84
CA ALA A 71 -3.99 -11.87 -9.95
C ALA A 71 -5.04 -10.96 -10.61
N GLY A 72 -5.69 -10.10 -9.81
CA GLY A 72 -6.73 -9.18 -10.29
C GLY A 72 -6.21 -7.91 -10.93
N TYR A 73 -4.94 -7.55 -10.70
CA TYR A 73 -4.39 -6.30 -11.21
C TYR A 73 -3.88 -6.44 -12.64
N LYS A 74 -4.45 -5.63 -13.55
CA LYS A 74 -4.00 -5.52 -14.94
C LYS A 74 -3.44 -4.12 -15.21
N THR A 75 -2.24 -4.08 -15.76
CA THR A 75 -1.60 -2.87 -16.28
C THR A 75 -2.06 -2.60 -17.71
N PRO A 76 -2.17 -1.31 -18.10
CA PRO A 76 -2.24 -0.95 -19.51
C PRO A 76 -1.02 -1.49 -20.25
N GLY A 77 -1.23 -2.21 -21.36
CA GLY A 77 -0.13 -2.76 -22.18
C GLY A 77 0.47 -4.09 -21.69
N GLY A 78 -0.04 -4.69 -20.60
CA GLY A 78 0.31 -6.05 -20.20
C GLY A 78 1.70 -6.23 -19.55
N THR A 79 2.40 -5.15 -19.24
CA THR A 79 3.69 -5.21 -18.52
C THR A 79 3.48 -5.59 -17.06
N PRO A 80 4.31 -6.46 -16.46
CA PRO A 80 4.18 -6.80 -15.03
C PRO A 80 4.29 -5.54 -14.16
N ALA A 81 3.31 -5.33 -13.27
CA ALA A 81 3.36 -4.25 -12.29
C ALA A 81 4.44 -4.52 -11.23
N LYS A 82 5.14 -3.45 -10.83
CA LYS A 82 6.01 -3.48 -9.64
C LYS A 82 5.17 -3.04 -8.45
N PHE A 83 5.08 -3.85 -7.40
CA PHE A 83 4.26 -3.53 -6.24
C PHE A 83 5.12 -3.02 -5.09
N GLU A 84 4.67 -1.93 -4.46
CA GLU A 84 5.22 -1.43 -3.20
C GLU A 84 4.14 -1.40 -2.13
N PHE A 85 4.47 -1.92 -0.95
CA PHE A 85 3.60 -1.90 0.23
C PHE A 85 4.19 -0.95 1.26
N TRP A 86 3.50 0.17 1.49
CA TRP A 86 3.96 1.22 2.41
C TRP A 86 3.11 1.20 3.67
N VAL A 87 3.77 1.10 4.82
CA VAL A 87 3.14 1.02 6.13
C VAL A 87 3.77 2.03 7.09
N THR A 88 2.95 2.60 7.96
CA THR A 88 3.38 3.55 9.01
C THR A 88 4.14 2.84 10.13
N GLY A 89 3.77 1.62 10.47
CA GLY A 89 4.49 0.80 11.42
C GLY A 89 5.48 -0.16 10.76
N ALA A 90 5.45 -1.42 11.19
CA ALA A 90 6.29 -2.48 10.67
C ALA A 90 5.49 -3.73 10.27
N VAL A 91 6.14 -4.70 9.63
CA VAL A 91 5.58 -6.03 9.43
C VAL A 91 6.45 -7.08 10.12
N SER A 92 5.86 -8.24 10.44
CA SER A 92 6.64 -9.34 11.01
C SER A 92 7.66 -9.89 10.02
N PRO A 93 8.77 -10.49 10.48
CA PRO A 93 9.76 -11.09 9.58
C PRO A 93 9.17 -12.11 8.60
N LEU A 94 8.16 -12.87 9.04
CA LEU A 94 7.42 -13.78 8.17
C LEU A 94 6.61 -13.03 7.10
N ALA A 95 5.91 -11.96 7.49
CA ALA A 95 5.14 -11.15 6.54
C ALA A 95 6.04 -10.51 5.49
N ARG A 96 7.17 -9.91 5.89
CA ARG A 96 8.19 -9.37 4.98
C ARG A 96 8.63 -10.42 3.97
N LYS A 97 9.10 -11.58 4.46
CA LYS A 97 9.56 -12.68 3.61
C LYS A 97 8.51 -13.12 2.59
N GLN A 98 7.25 -13.24 3.01
CA GLN A 98 6.16 -13.73 2.15
C GLN A 98 5.70 -12.69 1.13
N LEU A 99 5.72 -11.40 1.47
CA LEU A 99 5.42 -10.31 0.55
C LEU A 99 6.54 -10.16 -0.50
N GLU A 100 7.80 -10.14 -0.07
CA GLU A 100 8.95 -10.00 -0.96
C GLU A 100 9.11 -11.22 -1.89
N ALA A 101 8.81 -12.43 -1.41
CA ALA A 101 8.76 -13.63 -2.25
C ALA A 101 7.71 -13.56 -3.37
N GLN A 102 6.72 -12.66 -3.24
CA GLN A 102 5.70 -12.38 -4.25
C GLN A 102 6.01 -11.11 -5.08
N GLY A 103 7.22 -10.57 -4.97
CA GLY A 103 7.66 -9.39 -5.72
C GLY A 103 7.12 -8.07 -5.17
N ILE A 104 6.60 -8.06 -3.94
CA ILE A 104 6.13 -6.85 -3.27
C ILE A 104 7.26 -6.30 -2.41
N LYS A 105 7.73 -5.09 -2.73
CA LYS A 105 8.71 -4.38 -1.89
C LYS A 105 8.01 -3.75 -0.70
N VAL A 106 8.49 -4.03 0.51
CA VAL A 106 7.92 -3.50 1.75
C VAL A 106 8.72 -2.31 2.27
N THR A 107 8.03 -1.19 2.47
CA THR A 107 8.57 0.03 3.07
C THR A 107 7.86 0.30 4.39
N GLU A 108 8.60 0.22 5.49
CA GLU A 108 8.13 0.45 6.85
C GLU A 108 8.43 1.86 7.33
N HIS A 109 7.76 2.28 8.40
CA HIS A 109 7.99 3.57 9.06
C HIS A 109 7.91 4.76 8.09
N VAL A 110 6.91 4.75 7.20
CA VAL A 110 6.74 5.80 6.20
C VAL A 110 6.26 7.11 6.81
N ASP A 111 5.56 7.05 7.95
CA ASP A 111 5.20 8.18 8.82
C ASP A 111 6.41 9.08 9.12
N ARG A 112 7.53 8.47 9.54
CA ARG A 112 8.79 9.17 9.87
C ARG A 112 9.48 9.76 8.65
N ARG A 113 9.22 9.20 7.48
CA ARG A 113 9.83 9.63 6.21
C ARG A 113 9.10 10.82 5.59
N ILE A 114 7.80 10.90 5.79
CA ILE A 114 6.94 11.85 5.07
C ILE A 114 6.41 12.98 5.95
N GLY A 115 6.71 12.97 7.25
CA GLY A 115 6.28 14.01 8.18
C GLY A 115 4.76 14.09 8.27
N MET A 116 4.13 12.94 8.54
CA MET A 116 2.68 12.86 8.76
C MET A 116 2.24 13.80 9.90
N MET A 117 1.01 14.31 9.81
CA MET A 117 0.44 15.13 10.86
C MET A 117 -0.08 14.22 11.97
N ASP A 118 0.31 14.50 13.22
CA ASP A 118 -0.19 13.83 14.43
C ASP A 118 -1.63 14.23 14.76
#